data_AF-A0A453GME2-F1
#
_entry.id   AF-A0A453GME2-F1
#
_cell.length_a   1.000
_cell.length_b   1.000
_cell.length_c   1.000
_cell.angle_alpha   90.00
_cell.angle_beta   90.00
_cell.angle_gamma   90.00
#
_symmetry.space_group_name_H-M   'P 1'
#
loop_
_entity.id
_entity.type
_entity.pdbx_description
1 polymer ?
#
loop_
_entity_poly.entity_id
_entity_poly.type
_entity_poly.pdbx_seq_one_letter_code
_entity_poly.pdbx_strand_id
1 'polypeptide(L)'
;KRDIWACSEEGMLQRGQPIDGFFSDYPVVLHCLTRLSLYTVRFEKLDMHHVLFDCCKQLKHLALSHCDVGAHSLFKIDAPNSKLLVLELTYCRFEILELVCLPKLEKLRCNTWVSRHAPLAFILVPSLGELELSCDAIHGQSEFKLSELLQGTTCIHTLTLGFKGENLWMQPEMRQLLPAFCKLRKLSVRGIFVEFDLLWTTAFLLAAPCIEILHIEVWEHICDVDDKSRQLHTERRSPQWEMQFDGPKNRSMLERAPNLQMIILKGDERCEYCDALDTPRAVKFPKKGEQEMVVRRIRDGIFSPRIIFDK
;
A
#
# COMPACT_ATOMS: atom_id res chain seq x y z
N LYS A 1 -25.07 -5.86 16.96
CA LYS A 1 -23.90 -5.79 16.05
C LYS A 1 -23.28 -4.40 16.23
N ARG A 2 -22.12 -4.30 16.89
CA ARG A 2 -21.38 -3.03 16.97
C ARG A 2 -20.68 -2.86 15.63
N ASP A 3 -20.81 -1.69 15.01
CA ASP A 3 -19.98 -1.31 13.88
C ASP A 3 -18.51 -1.41 14.31
N ILE A 4 -17.77 -2.29 13.65
CA ILE A 4 -16.33 -2.49 13.88
C ILE A 4 -15.54 -1.22 13.47
N TRP A 5 -16.19 -0.30 12.74
CA TRP A 5 -15.66 0.98 12.28
C TRP A 5 -16.05 2.19 13.13
N ALA A 6 -16.96 2.04 14.10
CA ALA A 6 -17.49 3.17 14.87
C ALA A 6 -16.79 3.29 16.24
N CYS A 7 -15.50 3.62 16.24
CA CYS A 7 -15.00 4.35 17.41
C CYS A 7 -15.45 5.80 17.23
N SER A 8 -16.38 6.26 18.07
CA SER A 8 -16.81 7.65 18.03
C SER A 8 -15.61 8.55 18.28
N GLU A 9 -15.66 9.74 17.69
CA GLU A 9 -14.66 10.79 17.88
C GLU A 9 -14.35 11.04 19.36
N GLU A 10 -15.40 11.06 20.18
CA GLU A 10 -15.36 11.19 21.63
C GLU A 10 -14.60 10.01 22.29
N GLY A 11 -14.78 8.79 21.77
CA GLY A 11 -14.07 7.59 22.25
C GLY A 11 -12.57 7.62 21.95
N MET A 12 -12.15 8.15 20.79
CA MET A 12 -10.73 8.33 20.46
C MET A 12 -10.08 9.40 21.36
N LEU A 13 -10.81 10.48 21.64
CA LEU A 13 -10.36 11.55 22.53
C LEU A 13 -10.18 11.06 23.98
N GLN A 14 -11.14 10.31 24.51
CA GLN A 14 -11.04 9.74 25.86
C GLN A 14 -9.84 8.79 26.00
N ARG A 15 -9.45 8.08 24.93
CA ARG A 15 -8.26 7.21 24.93
C ARG A 15 -6.94 7.97 24.82
N GLY A 16 -6.96 9.18 24.26
CA GLY A 16 -5.79 10.04 24.17
C GLY A 16 -5.36 10.64 25.52
N GLN A 17 -6.32 10.98 26.39
CA GLN A 17 -6.02 11.67 27.66
C GLN A 17 -5.08 10.90 28.62
N PRO A 18 -5.25 9.58 28.84
CA PRO A 18 -4.31 8.82 29.67
C PRO A 18 -2.90 8.74 29.10
N ILE A 19 -2.76 8.79 27.76
CA ILE A 19 -1.46 8.76 27.08
C ILE A 19 -0.72 10.08 27.35
N ASP A 20 -1.43 11.21 27.30
CA ASP A 20 -0.86 12.51 27.65
C ASP A 20 -0.36 12.54 29.10
N GLY A 21 -1.20 12.07 30.02
CA GLY A 21 -0.88 12.00 31.44
C GLY A 21 0.34 11.12 31.67
N PHE A 22 0.41 9.97 31.02
CA PHE A 22 1.57 9.08 31.12
C PHE A 22 2.87 9.74 30.66
N PHE A 23 2.87 10.46 29.54
CA PHE A 23 4.07 11.14 29.05
C PHE A 23 4.44 12.38 29.89
N SER A 24 3.44 13.04 30.47
CA SER A 24 3.63 14.15 31.41
C SER A 24 4.22 13.69 32.73
N ASP A 25 3.76 12.55 33.26
CA ASP A 25 4.23 11.97 34.52
C ASP A 25 5.62 11.32 34.39
N TYR A 26 5.94 10.78 33.20
CA TYR A 26 7.17 10.03 32.93
C TYR A 26 7.93 10.54 31.69
N PRO A 27 8.39 11.81 31.65
CA PRO A 27 9.03 12.39 30.47
C PRO A 27 10.33 11.69 30.08
N VAL A 28 11.02 11.07 31.05
CA VAL A 28 12.26 10.31 30.80
C VAL A 28 12.04 9.14 29.83
N VAL A 29 10.83 8.57 29.80
CA VAL A 29 10.47 7.46 28.90
C VAL A 29 10.55 7.91 27.45
N LEU A 30 10.11 9.14 27.14
CA LEU A 30 10.14 9.68 25.78
C LEU A 30 11.56 9.66 25.19
N HIS A 31 12.57 9.93 26.00
CA HIS A 31 13.96 9.99 25.55
C HIS A 31 14.58 8.63 25.22
N CYS A 32 14.02 7.52 25.72
CA CYS A 32 14.52 6.18 25.47
C CYS A 32 13.63 5.35 24.52
N LEU A 33 12.45 5.84 24.15
CA LEU A 33 11.55 5.15 23.22
C LEU A 33 12.20 4.97 21.85
N THR A 34 12.25 3.71 21.40
CA THR A 34 12.75 3.32 20.07
C THR A 34 11.66 2.79 19.16
N ARG A 35 10.56 2.27 19.74
CA ARG A 35 9.39 1.79 19.02
C ARG A 35 8.14 2.25 19.76
N LEU A 36 7.19 2.83 19.04
CA LEU A 36 5.91 3.28 19.57
C LEU A 36 4.78 2.83 18.65
N SER A 37 3.71 2.31 19.25
CA SER A 37 2.51 1.89 18.53
C SER A 37 1.29 2.49 19.22
N LEU A 38 0.55 3.31 18.49
CA LEU A 38 -0.64 3.98 19.00
C LEU A 38 -1.87 3.46 18.26
N TYR A 39 -2.92 3.19 19.03
CA TYR A 39 -4.17 2.63 18.54
C TYR A 39 -5.34 3.52 18.96
N THR A 40 -6.12 3.98 18.00
CA THR A 40 -7.38 4.69 18.24
C THR A 40 -7.19 5.99 19.04
N VAL A 41 -6.28 6.85 18.59
CA VAL A 41 -5.93 8.13 19.23
C VAL A 41 -6.19 9.29 18.27
N ARG A 42 -6.75 10.39 18.79
CA ARG A 42 -6.91 11.65 18.06
C ARG A 42 -5.80 12.64 18.40
N PHE A 43 -5.08 13.12 17.39
CA PHE A 43 -3.92 14.02 17.52
C PHE A 43 -4.30 15.50 17.69
N GLU A 44 -5.56 15.90 17.49
CA GLU A 44 -5.96 17.33 17.48
C GLU A 44 -5.75 18.06 18.82
N LYS A 45 -5.91 17.37 19.97
CA LYS A 45 -5.77 17.98 21.31
C LYS A 45 -4.42 17.75 21.98
N LEU A 46 -3.71 16.71 21.54
CA LEU A 46 -2.41 16.36 22.08
C LEU A 46 -1.40 17.04 21.17
N ASP A 47 -0.41 17.75 21.70
CA ASP A 47 0.74 18.19 20.88
C ASP A 47 1.64 17.00 20.53
N MET A 48 1.03 16.01 19.86
CA MET A 48 1.56 14.70 19.69
C MET A 48 2.54 14.69 18.51
N HIS A 49 2.47 15.67 17.61
CA HIS A 49 3.57 15.93 16.69
C HIS A 49 4.85 16.28 17.48
N HIS A 50 4.76 17.19 18.47
CA HIS A 50 5.88 17.51 19.35
C HIS A 50 6.35 16.28 20.14
N VAL A 51 5.44 15.53 20.76
CA VAL A 51 5.80 14.31 21.51
C VAL A 51 6.53 13.29 20.63
N LEU A 52 5.97 12.99 19.44
CA LEU A 52 6.49 11.96 18.55
C LEU A 52 7.81 12.32 17.87
N PHE A 53 7.98 13.57 17.46
CA PHE A 53 9.09 13.97 16.60
C PHE A 53 10.13 14.85 17.31
N ASP A 54 9.74 15.62 18.33
CA ASP A 54 10.66 16.51 19.06
C ASP A 54 11.14 15.90 20.39
N CYS A 55 10.26 15.23 21.14
CA CYS A 55 10.61 14.61 22.42
C CYS A 55 11.24 13.22 22.25
N CYS A 56 10.66 12.38 21.38
CA CYS A 56 11.10 11.00 21.14
C CYS A 56 12.34 10.89 20.23
N LYS A 57 13.47 11.47 20.65
CA LYS A 57 14.71 11.59 19.85
C LYS A 57 15.38 10.26 19.45
N GLN A 58 14.98 9.13 20.06
CA GLN A 58 15.50 7.81 19.74
C GLN A 58 14.50 6.94 18.96
N LEU A 59 13.33 7.49 18.61
CA LEU A 59 12.29 6.73 17.94
C LEU A 59 12.76 6.28 16.55
N LYS A 60 12.72 4.97 16.34
CA LYS A 60 13.09 4.31 15.08
C LYS A 60 11.88 3.70 14.37
N HIS A 61 10.84 3.35 15.12
CA HIS A 61 9.62 2.79 14.55
C HIS A 61 8.36 3.41 15.15
N LEU A 62 7.50 3.93 14.29
CA LEU A 62 6.19 4.45 14.65
C LEU A 62 5.11 3.69 13.89
N ALA A 63 4.16 3.11 14.62
CA ALA A 63 2.96 2.51 14.05
C ALA A 63 1.72 3.24 14.58
N LEU A 64 0.87 3.72 13.68
CA LEU A 64 -0.39 4.38 13.99
C LEU A 64 -1.53 3.56 13.40
N SER A 65 -2.52 3.23 14.22
CA SER A 65 -3.65 2.41 13.82
C SER A 65 -4.97 3.06 14.24
N HIS A 66 -5.89 3.29 13.31
CA HIS A 66 -7.17 3.95 13.56
C HIS A 66 -7.04 5.32 14.22
N CYS A 67 -5.99 6.08 13.89
CA CYS A 67 -5.76 7.41 14.42
C CYS A 67 -6.22 8.51 13.45
N ASP A 68 -6.54 9.70 13.95
CA ASP A 68 -6.95 10.85 13.16
C ASP A 68 -6.36 12.17 13.70
N VAL A 69 -6.25 13.19 12.83
CA VAL A 69 -5.79 14.55 13.19
C VAL A 69 -6.93 15.58 13.21
N GLY A 70 -8.18 15.11 13.12
CA GLY A 70 -9.37 15.93 12.91
C GLY A 70 -10.00 15.68 11.53
N ALA A 71 -11.17 16.29 11.28
CA ALA A 71 -11.83 16.20 9.97
C ALA A 71 -11.01 16.95 8.90
N HIS A 72 -10.94 16.40 7.69
CA HIS A 72 -10.27 17.05 6.55
C HIS A 72 -8.82 17.48 6.79
N SER A 73 -8.11 16.74 7.63
CA SER A 73 -6.88 17.22 8.23
C SER A 73 -5.65 16.70 7.50
N LEU A 74 -4.70 17.61 7.29
CA LEU A 74 -3.35 17.37 6.78
C LEU A 74 -2.47 16.85 7.92
N PHE A 75 -1.90 15.66 7.77
CA PHE A 75 -0.86 15.17 8.66
C PHE A 75 0.50 15.43 8.04
N LYS A 76 1.12 16.54 8.43
CA LYS A 76 2.45 16.96 7.99
C LYS A 76 3.50 16.41 8.95
N ILE A 77 4.55 15.79 8.41
CA ILE A 77 5.72 15.34 9.19
C ILE A 77 6.96 16.05 8.66
N ASP A 78 7.47 16.97 9.46
CA ASP A 78 8.74 17.68 9.23
C ASP A 78 9.66 17.43 10.43
N ALA A 79 10.54 16.43 10.31
CA ALA A 79 11.37 15.96 11.41
C ALA A 79 12.80 15.66 10.93
N PRO A 80 13.59 16.69 10.57
CA PRO A 80 14.93 16.54 9.98
C PRO A 80 15.93 15.81 10.90
N ASN A 81 15.74 15.92 12.21
CA ASN A 81 16.60 15.29 13.22
C ASN A 81 16.11 13.90 13.65
N SER A 82 15.00 13.44 13.11
CA SER A 82 14.39 12.16 13.50
C SER A 82 15.30 10.98 13.17
N LYS A 83 15.26 9.96 14.02
CA LYS A 83 15.90 8.65 13.78
C LYS A 83 14.92 7.63 13.22
N LEU A 84 13.72 8.06 12.82
CA LEU A 84 12.66 7.19 12.35
C LEU A 84 13.10 6.47 11.07
N LEU A 85 13.12 5.14 11.16
CA LEU A 85 13.46 4.23 10.06
C LEU A 85 12.19 3.66 9.42
N VAL A 86 11.16 3.43 10.23
CA VAL A 86 9.93 2.76 9.79
C VAL A 86 8.71 3.56 10.26
N LEU A 87 7.80 3.83 9.32
CA LEU A 87 6.49 4.44 9.57
C LEU A 87 5.39 3.52 9.05
N GLU A 88 4.49 3.08 9.93
CA GLU A 88 3.34 2.25 9.59
C GLU A 88 2.04 2.98 9.93
N LEU A 89 1.17 3.15 8.94
CA LEU A 89 -0.13 3.80 9.08
C LEU A 89 -1.18 2.78 8.66
N THR A 90 -2.16 2.51 9.53
CA THR A 90 -3.22 1.53 9.28
C THR A 90 -4.57 2.11 9.65
N TYR A 91 -5.49 2.22 8.68
CA TYR A 91 -6.83 2.77 8.86
C TYR A 91 -6.83 4.17 9.52
N CYS A 92 -5.81 4.98 9.24
CA CYS A 92 -5.74 6.36 9.71
C CYS A 92 -6.62 7.27 8.85
N ARG A 93 -7.32 8.22 9.47
CA ARG A 93 -8.24 9.14 8.78
C ARG A 93 -7.56 10.47 8.46
N PHE A 94 -6.49 10.43 7.67
CA PHE A 94 -5.81 11.63 7.17
C PHE A 94 -6.32 11.94 5.77
N GLU A 95 -6.63 13.21 5.48
CA GLU A 95 -7.00 13.60 4.11
C GLU A 95 -5.77 13.64 3.21
N ILE A 96 -4.65 14.15 3.73
CA ILE A 96 -3.34 14.18 3.08
C ILE A 96 -2.27 13.87 4.13
N LEU A 97 -1.32 13.01 3.78
CA LEU A 97 -0.07 12.81 4.51
C LEU A 97 1.08 13.47 3.73
N GLU A 98 1.73 14.45 4.34
CA GLU A 98 2.86 15.14 3.72
C GLU A 98 4.15 14.81 4.49
N LEU A 99 5.07 14.08 3.84
CA LEU A 99 6.39 13.79 4.38
C LEU A 99 7.38 14.85 3.87
N VAL A 100 7.53 15.90 4.66
CA VAL A 100 8.35 17.07 4.31
C VAL A 100 9.82 16.72 4.44
N CYS A 101 10.21 16.18 5.60
CA CYS A 101 11.60 15.85 5.88
C CYS A 101 11.71 14.67 6.84
N LEU A 102 12.05 13.50 6.30
CA LEU A 102 12.36 12.30 7.07
C LEU A 102 13.57 11.58 6.42
N PRO A 103 14.79 12.09 6.64
CA PRO A 103 15.96 11.69 5.86
C PRO A 103 16.39 10.24 6.07
N LYS A 104 16.03 9.63 7.21
CA LYS A 104 16.39 8.26 7.58
C LYS A 104 15.26 7.25 7.39
N LEU A 105 14.10 7.67 6.88
CA LEU A 105 12.98 6.76 6.67
C LEU A 105 13.34 5.76 5.57
N GLU A 106 13.45 4.48 5.95
CA GLU A 106 13.78 3.37 5.07
C GLU A 106 12.52 2.65 4.57
N LYS A 107 11.47 2.63 5.41
CA LYS A 107 10.23 1.92 5.16
C LYS A 107 9.00 2.74 5.49
N LEU A 108 8.08 2.82 4.53
CA LEU A 108 6.76 3.37 4.70
C LEU A 108 5.70 2.33 4.35
N ARG A 109 4.79 2.07 5.30
CA ARG A 109 3.57 1.29 5.07
C ARG A 109 2.37 2.19 5.29
N CYS A 110 1.54 2.32 4.27
CA CYS A 110 0.26 3.00 4.39
C CYS A 110 -0.86 2.07 3.92
N ASN A 111 -1.60 1.57 4.90
CA ASN A 111 -2.73 0.68 4.72
C ASN A 111 -4.01 1.46 5.01
N THR A 112 -4.76 1.74 3.95
CA THR A 112 -5.99 2.52 3.87
C THR A 112 -5.77 4.03 3.95
N TRP A 113 -6.24 4.71 2.91
CA TRP A 113 -6.41 6.16 2.88
C TRP A 113 -7.84 6.49 2.50
N VAL A 114 -8.43 7.42 3.24
CA VAL A 114 -9.82 7.87 3.03
C VAL A 114 -9.77 9.26 2.40
N SER A 115 -9.22 9.37 1.19
CA SER A 115 -9.09 10.67 0.50
C SER A 115 -9.59 10.62 -0.93
N ARG A 116 -10.22 11.71 -1.37
CA ARG A 116 -10.63 11.93 -2.77
C ARG A 116 -9.49 12.45 -3.64
N HIS A 117 -8.39 12.86 -3.01
CA HIS A 117 -7.18 13.42 -3.61
C HIS A 117 -6.00 12.43 -3.49
N ALA A 118 -4.88 12.75 -4.13
CA ALA A 118 -3.63 12.01 -3.91
C ALA A 118 -3.27 12.07 -2.41
N PRO A 119 -3.25 10.93 -1.70
CA PRO A 119 -3.23 10.92 -0.24
C PRO A 119 -1.84 11.19 0.35
N LEU A 120 -0.81 11.27 -0.50
CA LEU A 120 0.58 11.34 -0.09
C LEU A 120 1.35 12.39 -0.92
N ALA A 121 2.25 13.11 -0.25
CA ALA A 121 3.27 13.93 -0.90
C ALA A 121 4.63 13.72 -0.24
N PHE A 122 5.66 13.49 -1.06
CA PHE A 122 7.04 13.32 -0.60
C PHE A 122 7.87 14.52 -1.04
N ILE A 123 8.53 15.19 -0.09
CA ILE A 123 9.44 16.31 -0.39
C ILE A 123 10.89 15.86 -0.19
N LEU A 124 11.25 15.38 1.01
CA LEU A 124 12.61 14.93 1.32
C LEU A 124 12.63 13.62 2.14
N VAL A 125 12.62 12.50 1.42
CA VAL A 125 12.72 11.12 1.97
C VAL A 125 13.75 10.27 1.19
N PRO A 126 15.03 10.70 1.14
CA PRO A 126 16.06 10.12 0.27
C PRO A 126 16.40 8.64 0.55
N SER A 127 16.18 8.16 1.78
CA SER A 127 16.54 6.79 2.18
C SER A 127 15.42 5.76 1.97
N LEU A 128 14.26 6.19 1.45
CA LEU A 128 13.10 5.32 1.32
C LEU A 128 13.37 4.22 0.29
N GLY A 129 13.47 2.97 0.77
CA GLY A 129 13.75 1.78 -0.02
C GLY A 129 12.56 0.83 -0.13
N GLU A 130 11.73 0.76 0.92
CA GLU A 130 10.53 -0.07 1.00
C GLU A 130 9.26 0.78 1.09
N LEU A 131 8.35 0.59 0.14
CA LEU A 131 7.05 1.27 0.12
C LEU A 131 5.92 0.24 0.00
N GLU A 132 4.97 0.27 0.92
CA GLU A 132 3.73 -0.50 0.85
C GLU A 132 2.53 0.43 0.88
N LEU A 133 1.76 0.41 -0.20
CA LEU A 133 0.56 1.21 -0.39
C LEU A 133 -0.61 0.26 -0.60
N SER A 134 -1.60 0.27 0.30
CA SER A 134 -2.78 -0.58 0.16
C SER A 134 -4.04 0.21 0.40
N CYS A 135 -5.02 0.12 -0.49
CA CYS A 135 -6.32 0.76 -0.31
C CYS A 135 -7.40 0.06 -1.13
N ASP A 136 -8.61 0.12 -0.58
CA ASP A 136 -9.87 -0.15 -1.25
C ASP A 136 -10.34 1.10 -1.97
N ALA A 137 -10.50 1.03 -3.30
CA ALA A 137 -11.01 2.17 -4.07
C ALA A 137 -12.48 2.44 -3.70
N ILE A 138 -12.79 3.63 -3.22
CA ILE A 138 -14.15 4.06 -2.87
C ILE A 138 -14.80 4.87 -4.01
N HIS A 139 -16.13 4.99 -3.97
CA HIS A 139 -16.91 5.73 -4.95
C HIS A 139 -16.50 7.20 -4.99
N GLY A 140 -16.26 7.71 -6.20
CA GLY A 140 -15.84 9.11 -6.42
C GLY A 140 -14.37 9.40 -6.09
N GLN A 141 -13.56 8.38 -5.76
CA GLN A 141 -12.10 8.54 -5.67
C GLN A 141 -11.52 8.67 -7.08
N SER A 142 -10.70 9.70 -7.29
CA SER A 142 -9.96 9.85 -8.54
C SER A 142 -8.75 8.91 -8.57
N GLU A 143 -8.46 8.31 -9.73
CA GLU A 143 -7.20 7.61 -9.93
C GLU A 143 -6.06 8.61 -9.78
N PHE A 144 -5.06 8.30 -8.95
CA PHE A 144 -3.92 9.19 -8.76
C PHE A 144 -2.68 8.70 -9.49
N LYS A 145 -1.78 9.65 -9.76
CA LYS A 145 -0.50 9.37 -10.38
C LYS A 145 0.50 8.94 -9.32
N LEU A 146 0.90 7.68 -9.38
CA LEU A 146 1.99 7.15 -8.58
C LEU A 146 3.32 7.84 -8.92
N SER A 147 3.51 8.30 -10.16
CA SER A 147 4.74 8.99 -10.56
C SER A 147 4.94 10.32 -9.84
N GLU A 148 3.86 11.07 -9.59
CA GLU A 148 3.87 12.32 -8.83
C GLU A 148 4.23 12.06 -7.36
N LEU A 149 3.65 11.01 -6.76
CA LEU A 149 3.99 10.61 -5.39
C LEU A 149 5.47 10.23 -5.25
N LEU A 150 5.97 9.41 -6.19
CA LEU A 150 7.34 8.91 -6.15
C LEU A 150 8.38 9.94 -6.64
N GLN A 151 7.96 11.13 -7.00
CA GLN A 151 8.85 12.19 -7.45
C GLN A 151 9.91 12.47 -6.36
N GLY A 152 11.19 12.43 -6.76
CA GLY A 152 12.32 12.63 -5.84
C GLY A 152 12.75 11.38 -5.05
N THR A 153 11.99 10.28 -5.10
CA THR A 153 12.43 8.98 -4.55
C THR A 153 13.17 8.18 -5.62
N THR A 154 14.45 7.89 -5.38
CA THR A 154 15.32 7.19 -6.36
C THR A 154 15.95 5.92 -5.80
N CYS A 155 15.55 5.53 -4.59
CA CYS A 155 16.14 4.41 -3.84
C CYS A 155 15.18 3.23 -3.64
N ILE A 156 13.94 3.34 -4.10
CA ILE A 156 12.93 2.30 -3.90
C ILE A 156 13.36 1.02 -4.62
N HIS A 157 13.60 -0.03 -3.82
CA HIS A 157 13.95 -1.36 -4.30
C HIS A 157 12.83 -2.37 -4.05
N THR A 158 11.86 -2.05 -3.19
CA THR A 158 10.72 -2.91 -2.90
C THR A 158 9.43 -2.10 -2.81
N LEU A 159 8.48 -2.46 -3.67
CA LEU A 159 7.17 -1.82 -3.76
C LEU A 159 6.07 -2.86 -3.59
N THR A 160 5.09 -2.56 -2.74
CA THR A 160 3.85 -3.32 -2.61
C THR A 160 2.66 -2.41 -2.91
N LEU A 161 1.83 -2.82 -3.86
CA LEU A 161 0.57 -2.16 -4.25
C LEU A 161 -0.58 -3.10 -3.90
N GLY A 162 -1.45 -2.71 -2.98
CA GLY A 162 -2.61 -3.47 -2.54
C GLY A 162 -3.92 -2.81 -2.97
N PHE A 163 -4.78 -3.59 -3.61
CA PHE A 163 -6.07 -3.12 -4.14
C PHE A 163 -7.28 -3.68 -3.40
N LYS A 164 -7.07 -4.59 -2.43
CA LYS A 164 -8.10 -5.16 -1.55
C LYS A 164 -9.33 -5.74 -2.29
N GLY A 165 -9.13 -6.29 -3.49
CA GLY A 165 -10.20 -6.85 -4.32
C GLY A 165 -11.02 -5.80 -5.06
N GLU A 166 -10.60 -4.53 -5.05
CA GLU A 166 -11.29 -3.41 -5.68
C GLU A 166 -10.59 -2.91 -6.96
N ASN A 167 -11.18 -1.89 -7.59
CA ASN A 167 -10.60 -1.25 -8.76
C ASN A 167 -9.19 -0.73 -8.49
N LEU A 168 -8.37 -0.70 -9.55
CA LEU A 168 -7.04 -0.09 -9.47
C LEU A 168 -7.19 1.41 -9.22
N TRP A 169 -6.57 1.91 -8.16
CA TRP A 169 -6.63 3.32 -7.77
C TRP A 169 -5.54 4.20 -8.43
N MET A 170 -4.72 3.63 -9.32
CA MET A 170 -3.60 4.31 -9.97
C MET A 170 -3.79 4.44 -11.48
N GLN A 171 -3.23 5.50 -12.07
CA GLN A 171 -3.29 5.75 -13.51
C GLN A 171 -2.30 4.86 -14.32
N PRO A 172 -2.59 4.56 -15.60
CA PRO A 172 -1.69 3.83 -16.51
C PRO A 172 -0.53 4.70 -17.04
N GLU A 173 0.45 4.99 -16.20
CA GLU A 173 1.54 5.95 -16.51
C GLU A 173 2.95 5.32 -16.48
N MET A 174 3.09 4.15 -17.10
CA MET A 174 4.33 3.36 -17.05
C MET A 174 5.59 4.09 -17.50
N ARG A 175 5.48 4.99 -18.49
CA ARG A 175 6.61 5.78 -18.97
C ARG A 175 7.10 6.76 -17.90
N GLN A 176 6.18 7.33 -17.14
CA GLN A 176 6.46 8.29 -16.06
C GLN A 176 7.01 7.59 -14.80
N LEU A 177 6.72 6.30 -14.61
CA LEU A 177 7.23 5.50 -13.49
C LEU A 177 8.67 5.02 -13.67
N LEU A 178 9.22 5.05 -14.89
CA LEU A 178 10.58 4.59 -15.22
C LEU A 178 11.66 5.14 -14.26
N PRO A 179 11.71 6.44 -13.94
CA PRO A 179 12.76 6.98 -13.06
C PRO A 179 12.67 6.41 -11.64
N ALA A 180 11.46 6.26 -11.10
CA ALA A 180 11.25 5.73 -9.75
C ALA A 180 11.51 4.21 -9.69
N PHE A 181 11.21 3.49 -10.76
CA PHE A 181 11.30 2.02 -10.81
C PHE A 181 12.66 1.50 -11.30
N CYS A 182 13.61 2.39 -11.64
CA CYS A 182 14.90 1.99 -12.20
C CYS A 182 15.74 1.08 -11.29
N LYS A 183 15.55 1.14 -9.96
CA LYS A 183 16.21 0.27 -8.97
C LYS A 183 15.26 -0.75 -8.33
N LEU A 184 14.02 -0.84 -8.79
CA LEU A 184 13.02 -1.73 -8.21
C LEU A 184 13.40 -3.18 -8.46
N ARG A 185 13.65 -3.94 -7.38
CA ARG A 185 14.02 -5.37 -7.43
C ARG A 185 12.84 -6.29 -7.10
N LYS A 186 11.91 -5.82 -6.28
CA LYS A 186 10.71 -6.56 -5.89
C LYS A 186 9.46 -5.70 -6.05
N LEU A 187 8.48 -6.23 -6.78
CA LEU A 187 7.15 -5.67 -6.93
C LEU A 187 6.14 -6.70 -6.43
N SER A 188 5.29 -6.31 -5.47
CA SER A 188 4.13 -7.09 -5.04
C SER A 188 2.85 -6.37 -5.41
N VAL A 189 2.00 -6.99 -6.20
CA VAL A 189 0.68 -6.50 -6.61
C VAL A 189 -0.35 -7.39 -5.93
N ARG A 190 -1.07 -6.88 -4.93
CA ARG A 190 -1.94 -7.66 -4.05
C ARG A 190 -3.40 -7.30 -4.18
N GLY A 191 -4.27 -8.28 -3.93
CA GLY A 191 -5.71 -8.07 -3.92
C GLY A 191 -6.27 -7.76 -5.30
N ILE A 192 -5.75 -8.39 -6.36
CA ILE A 192 -6.26 -8.22 -7.72
C ILE A 192 -7.51 -9.04 -7.93
N PHE A 193 -8.65 -8.42 -8.24
CA PHE A 193 -9.89 -9.15 -8.47
C PHE A 193 -9.72 -10.22 -9.55
N VAL A 194 -10.15 -11.46 -9.28
CA VAL A 194 -9.91 -12.63 -10.13
C VAL A 194 -10.40 -12.49 -11.56
N GLU A 195 -11.44 -11.70 -11.80
CA GLU A 195 -11.98 -11.48 -13.14
C GLU A 195 -11.15 -10.48 -13.97
N PHE A 196 -10.19 -9.78 -13.35
CA PHE A 196 -9.26 -8.95 -14.09
C PHE A 196 -8.25 -9.83 -14.84
N ASP A 197 -8.08 -9.56 -16.12
CA ASP A 197 -6.97 -10.14 -16.88
C ASP A 197 -5.64 -9.76 -16.21
N LEU A 198 -4.65 -10.64 -16.20
CA LEU A 198 -3.33 -10.35 -15.64
C LEU A 198 -2.40 -9.69 -16.65
N LEU A 199 -2.78 -9.59 -17.93
CA LEU A 199 -1.95 -8.99 -18.97
C LEU A 199 -1.60 -7.51 -18.71
N TRP A 200 -2.41 -6.75 -17.97
CA TRP A 200 -2.01 -5.37 -17.64
C TRP A 200 -0.85 -5.31 -16.64
N THR A 201 -0.66 -6.32 -15.78
CA THR A 201 0.44 -6.35 -14.78
C THR A 201 1.82 -6.35 -15.44
N THR A 202 1.86 -6.79 -16.68
CA THR A 202 3.05 -6.85 -17.53
C THR A 202 3.56 -5.45 -17.89
N ALA A 203 2.67 -4.44 -17.83
CA ALA A 203 3.03 -3.05 -18.01
C ALA A 203 4.04 -2.57 -16.96
N PHE A 204 4.01 -3.13 -15.74
CA PHE A 204 5.02 -2.84 -14.71
C PHE A 204 6.41 -3.34 -15.07
N LEU A 205 6.52 -4.48 -15.75
CA LEU A 205 7.81 -5.00 -16.21
C LEU A 205 8.45 -4.05 -17.24
N LEU A 206 7.64 -3.23 -17.92
CA LEU A 206 8.13 -2.20 -18.85
C LEU A 206 8.78 -1.03 -18.11
N ALA A 207 8.31 -0.73 -16.91
CA ALA A 207 8.80 0.38 -16.09
C ALA A 207 9.95 -0.03 -15.15
N ALA A 208 10.12 -1.33 -14.87
CA ALA A 208 11.07 -1.84 -13.87
C ALA A 208 12.14 -2.77 -14.49
N PRO A 209 13.19 -2.23 -15.13
CA PRO A 209 14.20 -3.03 -15.83
C PRO A 209 15.08 -3.91 -14.90
N CYS A 210 15.18 -3.55 -13.62
CA CYS A 210 15.97 -4.24 -12.61
C CYS A 210 15.17 -5.24 -11.76
N ILE A 211 13.91 -5.50 -12.14
CA ILE A 211 13.02 -6.36 -11.37
C ILE A 211 13.54 -7.79 -11.32
N GLU A 212 13.54 -8.38 -10.13
CA GLU A 212 13.96 -9.76 -9.88
C GLU A 212 12.80 -10.63 -9.42
N ILE A 213 11.87 -10.05 -8.65
CA ILE A 213 10.72 -10.73 -8.07
C ILE A 213 9.44 -9.97 -8.40
N LEU A 214 8.55 -10.61 -9.14
CA LEU A 214 7.17 -10.16 -9.33
C LEU A 214 6.26 -11.08 -8.50
N HIS A 215 5.56 -10.52 -7.53
CA HIS A 215 4.58 -11.24 -6.73
C HIS A 215 3.18 -10.70 -7.02
N ILE A 216 2.27 -11.57 -7.44
CA ILE A 216 0.88 -11.23 -7.71
C ILE A 216 0.00 -12.06 -6.79
N GLU A 217 -0.86 -11.38 -6.04
CA GLU A 217 -1.87 -11.99 -5.19
C GLU A 217 -3.27 -11.65 -5.72
N VAL A 218 -4.00 -12.70 -6.09
CA VAL A 218 -5.32 -12.63 -6.71
C VAL A 218 -6.40 -12.79 -5.66
N TRP A 219 -7.35 -11.86 -5.67
CA TRP A 219 -8.53 -11.82 -4.83
C TRP A 219 -9.71 -12.51 -5.52
N GLU A 220 -10.00 -13.74 -5.11
CA GLU A 220 -11.12 -14.54 -5.65
C GLU A 220 -12.43 -14.32 -4.93
N HIS A 221 -12.39 -13.68 -3.77
CA HIS A 221 -13.56 -13.61 -2.91
C HIS A 221 -14.47 -12.42 -3.27
N ILE A 222 -15.64 -12.72 -3.82
CA ILE A 222 -16.73 -11.75 -3.94
C ILE A 222 -17.37 -11.66 -2.55
N CYS A 223 -16.95 -10.68 -1.73
CA CYS A 223 -17.59 -10.47 -0.44
C CYS A 223 -19.06 -10.06 -0.72
N ASP A 224 -20.01 -10.97 -0.50
CA ASP A 224 -21.47 -10.76 -0.59
C ASP A 224 -21.97 -9.99 0.64
N VAL A 225 -21.25 -8.91 0.97
CA VAL A 225 -21.55 -8.06 2.12
C VAL A 225 -22.73 -7.18 1.72
N ASP A 226 -23.70 -7.04 2.64
CA ASP A 226 -24.90 -6.20 2.53
C ASP A 226 -24.72 -5.01 1.56
N ASP A 227 -25.60 -4.92 0.57
CA ASP A 227 -25.61 -4.02 -0.61
C ASP A 227 -25.13 -2.59 -0.26
N LYS A 228 -25.48 -2.10 0.94
CA LYS A 228 -25.08 -0.79 1.48
C LYS A 228 -23.57 -0.57 1.60
N SER A 229 -22.81 -1.58 2.01
CA SER A 229 -21.34 -1.47 2.10
C SER A 229 -20.71 -1.52 0.71
N ARG A 230 -21.30 -2.29 -0.21
CA ARG A 230 -20.85 -2.41 -1.59
C ARG A 230 -21.10 -1.14 -2.41
N GLN A 231 -22.18 -0.41 -2.10
CA GLN A 231 -22.53 0.90 -2.67
C GLN A 231 -21.46 1.97 -2.43
N LEU A 232 -20.61 1.83 -1.40
CA LEU A 232 -19.51 2.77 -1.14
C LEU A 232 -18.38 2.65 -2.15
N HIS A 233 -18.38 1.64 -3.01
CA HIS A 233 -17.29 1.37 -3.94
C HIS A 233 -17.76 1.41 -5.39
N THR A 234 -16.79 1.54 -6.30
CA THR A 234 -17.07 1.53 -7.73
C THR A 234 -17.30 0.11 -8.25
N GLU A 235 -18.11 0.00 -9.31
CA GLU A 235 -18.28 -1.24 -10.06
C GLU A 235 -16.91 -1.69 -10.59
N ARG A 236 -16.56 -2.96 -10.36
CA ARG A 236 -15.26 -3.50 -10.77
C ARG A 236 -15.16 -3.55 -12.29
N ARG A 237 -14.11 -2.95 -12.84
CA ARG A 237 -13.86 -2.90 -14.28
C ARG A 237 -12.44 -3.33 -14.57
N SER A 238 -12.31 -4.22 -15.54
CA SER A 238 -10.99 -4.67 -16.00
C SER A 238 -10.15 -3.46 -16.44
N PRO A 239 -8.92 -3.32 -15.89
CA PRO A 239 -8.06 -2.18 -16.20
C PRO A 239 -7.78 -2.08 -17.69
N GLN A 240 -8.10 -0.93 -18.29
CA GLN A 240 -7.82 -0.65 -19.70
C GLN A 240 -6.44 0.00 -19.84
N TRP A 241 -5.41 -0.70 -19.38
CA TRP A 241 -4.03 -0.22 -19.49
C TRP A 241 -3.49 -0.64 -20.84
N GLU A 242 -3.67 0.22 -21.83
CA GLU A 242 -3.04 0.02 -23.13
C GLU A 242 -1.52 0.03 -22.96
N MET A 243 -0.83 -0.93 -23.58
CA MET A 243 0.62 -0.88 -23.73
C MET A 243 0.97 0.23 -24.72
N GLN A 244 0.96 1.49 -24.27
CA GLN A 244 1.39 2.64 -25.06
C GLN A 244 2.92 2.68 -25.17
N PHE A 245 3.53 1.63 -25.72
CA PHE A 245 4.93 1.63 -26.12
C PHE A 245 5.00 1.50 -27.64
N ASP A 246 5.52 2.54 -28.29
CA ASP A 246 5.88 2.52 -29.70
C ASP A 246 7.06 1.56 -29.89
N GLY A 247 6.75 0.29 -30.12
CA GLY A 247 7.71 -0.76 -30.38
C GLY A 247 7.00 -1.94 -31.03
N PRO A 248 7.73 -2.83 -31.73
CA PRO A 248 7.10 -3.99 -32.35
C PRO A 248 6.33 -4.76 -31.28
N LYS A 249 5.03 -5.00 -31.55
CA LYS A 249 4.08 -5.74 -30.70
C LYS A 249 4.53 -7.17 -30.32
N ASN A 250 5.71 -7.59 -30.80
CA ASN A 250 6.25 -8.95 -30.73
C ASN A 250 7.50 -9.10 -29.85
N ARG A 251 7.99 -8.05 -29.15
CA ARG A 251 9.03 -8.28 -28.14
C ARG A 251 8.38 -8.88 -26.90
N SER A 252 8.78 -10.10 -26.55
CA SER A 252 8.24 -10.81 -25.39
C SER A 252 8.40 -9.97 -24.12
N MET A 253 7.44 -10.05 -23.20
CA MET A 253 7.47 -9.32 -21.91
C MET A 253 8.80 -9.49 -21.16
N LEU A 254 9.43 -10.66 -21.33
CA LEU A 254 10.64 -11.08 -20.64
C LEU A 254 11.92 -10.43 -21.20
N GLU A 255 11.93 -10.01 -22.46
CA GLU A 255 13.07 -9.25 -23.01
C GLU A 255 13.28 -7.90 -22.31
N ARG A 256 12.22 -7.37 -21.68
CA ARG A 256 12.24 -6.06 -21.00
C ARG A 256 12.53 -6.14 -19.51
N ALA A 257 12.55 -7.36 -18.96
CA ALA A 257 12.89 -7.64 -17.56
C ALA A 257 13.96 -8.76 -17.51
N PRO A 258 15.19 -8.51 -18.00
CA PRO A 258 16.22 -9.54 -18.14
C PRO A 258 16.69 -10.14 -16.81
N ASN A 259 16.47 -9.43 -15.71
CA ASN A 259 16.84 -9.85 -14.36
C ASN A 259 15.72 -10.58 -13.62
N LEU A 260 14.54 -10.77 -14.25
CA LEU A 260 13.40 -11.39 -13.58
C LEU A 260 13.69 -12.87 -13.31
N GLN A 261 13.82 -13.21 -12.04
CA GLN A 261 14.16 -14.55 -11.57
C GLN A 261 12.93 -15.32 -11.12
N MET A 262 11.96 -14.63 -10.52
CA MET A 262 10.84 -15.26 -9.83
C MET A 262 9.52 -14.54 -10.09
N ILE A 263 8.50 -15.33 -10.43
CA ILE A 263 7.10 -14.90 -10.44
C ILE A 263 6.35 -15.73 -9.40
N ILE A 264 5.81 -15.08 -8.39
CA ILE A 264 5.00 -15.73 -7.36
C ILE A 264 3.54 -15.39 -7.65
N LEU A 265 2.72 -16.42 -7.83
CA LEU A 265 1.28 -16.28 -7.99
C LEU A 265 0.62 -16.90 -6.77
N LYS A 266 -0.11 -16.07 -6.01
CA LYS A 266 -0.80 -16.47 -4.80
C LYS A 266 -2.30 -16.21 -4.94
N GLY A 267 -3.13 -17.13 -4.49
CA GLY A 267 -4.55 -16.86 -4.23
C GLY A 267 -4.70 -16.27 -2.83
N ASP A 268 -5.51 -15.23 -2.69
CA ASP A 268 -5.81 -14.66 -1.39
C ASP A 268 -6.52 -15.68 -0.49
N GLU A 269 -6.18 -15.64 0.79
CA GLU A 269 -6.69 -16.55 1.80
C GLU A 269 -7.83 -15.92 2.64
N ARG A 270 -8.00 -14.59 2.65
CA ARG A 270 -8.76 -13.90 3.73
C ARG A 270 -9.46 -12.60 3.29
N CYS A 271 -10.81 -12.61 3.21
CA CYS A 271 -11.63 -11.38 3.22
C CYS A 271 -11.97 -11.03 4.69
N GLU A 272 -11.47 -9.90 5.21
CA GLU A 272 -11.75 -9.43 6.58
C GLU A 272 -13.26 -9.35 6.89
N TYR A 273 -14.10 -9.05 5.89
CA TYR A 273 -15.56 -9.00 6.04
C TYR A 273 -16.21 -10.38 6.19
N CYS A 274 -15.70 -11.38 5.48
CA CYS A 274 -16.29 -12.71 5.40
C CYS A 274 -15.70 -13.68 6.42
N ASP A 275 -14.46 -13.46 6.85
CA ASP A 275 -13.87 -14.11 8.02
C ASP A 275 -14.68 -13.77 9.30
N ALA A 276 -15.28 -12.58 9.37
CA ALA A 276 -16.20 -12.21 10.46
C ALA A 276 -17.57 -12.93 10.39
N LEU A 277 -17.89 -13.58 9.26
CA LEU A 277 -19.18 -14.22 8.98
C LEU A 277 -19.10 -15.76 8.85
N ASP A 278 -17.94 -16.37 9.08
CA ASP A 278 -17.71 -17.83 8.98
C ASP A 278 -18.24 -18.44 7.65
N THR A 279 -18.12 -17.71 6.53
CA THR A 279 -18.62 -18.18 5.23
C THR A 279 -17.69 -19.23 4.59
N PRO A 280 -18.24 -20.24 3.87
CA PRO A 280 -17.43 -21.26 3.22
C PRO A 280 -16.43 -20.68 2.22
N ARG A 281 -15.16 -21.10 2.33
CA ARG A 281 -14.06 -20.63 1.49
C ARG A 281 -14.22 -21.11 0.05
N ALA A 282 -14.10 -20.20 -0.91
CA ALA A 282 -14.01 -20.55 -2.32
C ALA A 282 -12.56 -20.85 -2.74
N VAL A 283 -12.47 -21.66 -3.79
CA VAL A 283 -11.35 -22.41 -4.39
C VAL A 283 -10.08 -21.57 -4.59
N LYS A 284 -8.90 -22.20 -4.43
CA LYS A 284 -7.55 -21.62 -4.57
C LYS A 284 -7.16 -21.22 -6.01
N PHE A 285 -6.76 -19.96 -6.21
CA PHE A 285 -6.10 -19.49 -7.43
C PHE A 285 -4.64 -19.97 -7.54
N PRO A 286 -4.15 -20.26 -8.76
CA PRO A 286 -4.93 -20.68 -9.91
C PRO A 286 -5.39 -22.12 -9.69
N LYS A 287 -6.55 -22.49 -10.26
CA LYS A 287 -6.98 -23.89 -10.24
C LYS A 287 -5.90 -24.76 -10.87
N LYS A 288 -5.69 -25.96 -10.36
CA LYS A 288 -4.60 -26.86 -10.80
C LYS A 288 -4.57 -27.09 -12.32
N GLY A 289 -5.72 -27.05 -13.00
CA GLY A 289 -5.83 -27.17 -14.46
C GLY A 289 -5.54 -25.88 -15.26
N GLU A 290 -5.52 -24.72 -14.63
CA GLU A 290 -5.29 -23.41 -15.27
C GLU A 290 -3.82 -22.98 -15.22
N GLN A 291 -3.03 -23.58 -14.33
CA GLN A 291 -1.61 -23.27 -14.12
C GLN A 291 -0.77 -23.36 -15.40
N GLU A 292 -1.00 -24.39 -16.23
CA GLU A 292 -0.28 -24.56 -17.50
C GLU A 292 -0.60 -23.46 -18.51
N MET A 293 -1.86 -23.00 -18.58
CA MET A 293 -2.25 -21.91 -19.45
C MET A 293 -1.62 -20.59 -19.01
N VAL A 294 -1.61 -20.31 -17.70
CA VAL A 294 -0.97 -19.12 -17.13
C VAL A 294 0.53 -19.13 -17.40
N VAL A 295 1.21 -20.27 -17.18
CA VAL A 295 2.64 -20.41 -17.49
C VAL A 295 2.92 -20.20 -18.97
N ARG A 296 2.10 -20.76 -19.87
CA ARG A 296 2.26 -20.57 -21.33
C ARG A 296 2.12 -19.12 -21.73
N ARG A 297 1.10 -18.41 -21.21
CA ARG A 297 0.89 -16.96 -21.48
C ARG A 297 2.01 -16.08 -20.97
N ILE A 298 2.69 -16.48 -19.89
CA ILE A 298 3.79 -15.71 -19.30
C ILE A 298 5.12 -15.97 -20.01
N ARG A 299 5.39 -17.20 -20.47
CA ARG A 299 6.73 -17.62 -20.89
C ARG A 299 7.11 -17.27 -22.33
N ASP A 300 6.17 -17.12 -23.27
CA ASP A 300 6.40 -16.73 -24.68
C ASP A 300 7.75 -17.18 -25.32
N GLY A 301 8.21 -18.39 -24.97
CA GLY A 301 9.35 -19.09 -25.58
C GLY A 301 10.78 -18.65 -25.25
N ILE A 302 11.03 -17.53 -24.54
CA ILE A 302 12.40 -17.01 -24.38
C ILE A 302 12.63 -16.53 -22.94
N PHE A 303 13.53 -17.23 -22.23
CA PHE A 303 13.84 -17.06 -20.80
C PHE A 303 12.74 -17.58 -19.86
N SER A 304 13.10 -18.18 -18.73
CA SER A 304 12.13 -18.85 -17.85
C SER A 304 12.34 -18.46 -16.38
N PRO A 305 11.75 -17.34 -15.92
CA PRO A 305 11.64 -17.13 -14.49
C PRO A 305 10.98 -18.34 -13.82
N ARG A 306 11.39 -18.62 -12.59
CA ARG A 306 10.76 -19.64 -11.76
C ARG A 306 9.36 -19.13 -11.38
N ILE A 307 8.33 -19.82 -11.87
CA ILE A 307 6.95 -19.53 -11.51
C ILE A 307 6.60 -20.41 -10.31
N ILE A 308 6.22 -19.78 -9.21
CA ILE A 308 5.82 -20.45 -7.97
C ILE A 308 4.33 -20.15 -7.75
N PHE A 309 3.53 -21.20 -7.61
CA PHE A 309 2.16 -21.09 -7.14
C PHE A 309 2.18 -21.29 -5.63
N ASP A 310 2.04 -20.18 -4.89
CA ASP A 310 1.97 -20.22 -3.43
C ASP A 310 0.55 -20.58 -3.00
N LYS A 311 0.42 -21.51 -2.04
CA LYS A 311 -0.80 -22.25 -1.75
C LYS A 311 -1.45 -21.90 -0.43
#